data_AF-A0A1Q5XKY8-F1
#
_entry.id   AF-A0A1Q5XKY8-F1
#
_cell.length_a   1.000
_cell.length_b   1.000
_cell.length_c   1.000
_cell.angle_alpha   90.00
_cell.angle_beta   90.00
_cell.angle_gamma   90.00
#
_symmetry.space_group_name_H-M   'P 1'
#
loop_
_entity.id
_entity.type
_entity.pdbx_description
1 polymer ?
#
loop_
_entity_poly.entity_id
_entity_poly.type
_entity_poly.pdbx_seq_one_letter_code
_entity_poly.pdbx_strand_id
1 'polypeptide(L)'
;MTYESNKDKKELNKKEKKHERYVVNLLLDMGKDVYLNPEAKGKSPQYDFKINGYYKVELKTAFPVGGKFKLSSAFDAIKYGIEKQGADVVIYDLTFDNVEFELTDIINLSSKLYNYFEDKPFRYDVQVWTNEGIYFFDDRKPVII
;
A
#
# COMPACT_ATOMS: atom_id res chain seq x y z
N MET A 1 -28.82 4.76 -14.65
CA MET A 1 -27.68 4.68 -13.70
C MET A 1 -26.38 4.46 -14.45
N THR A 2 -25.77 5.47 -15.10
CA THR A 2 -24.56 5.22 -15.92
C THR A 2 -23.66 6.43 -16.20
N TYR A 3 -24.02 7.65 -15.79
CA TYR A 3 -23.18 8.85 -16.03
C TYR A 3 -22.41 9.31 -14.79
N GLU A 4 -23.02 9.26 -13.60
CA GLU A 4 -22.36 9.65 -12.34
C GLU A 4 -21.23 8.66 -11.99
N SER A 5 -21.51 7.36 -12.01
CA SER A 5 -20.50 6.33 -11.70
C SER A 5 -19.27 6.33 -12.62
N ASN A 6 -19.40 6.83 -13.85
CA ASN A 6 -18.29 6.95 -14.79
C ASN A 6 -17.48 8.23 -14.60
N LYS A 7 -18.10 9.31 -14.08
CA LYS A 7 -17.38 10.52 -13.66
C LYS A 7 -16.58 10.24 -12.39
N ASP A 8 -17.21 9.59 -11.40
CA ASP A 8 -16.58 9.26 -10.13
C ASP A 8 -15.33 8.38 -10.33
N LYS A 9 -15.41 7.36 -11.18
CA LYS A 9 -14.25 6.53 -11.55
C LYS A 9 -13.14 7.31 -12.26
N LYS A 10 -13.48 8.27 -13.13
CA LYS A 10 -12.48 9.10 -13.83
C LYS A 10 -11.79 10.06 -12.86
N GLU A 11 -12.50 10.58 -11.88
CA GLU A 11 -11.94 11.47 -10.86
C GLU A 11 -11.06 10.69 -9.87
N LEU A 12 -11.50 9.50 -9.43
CA LEU A 12 -10.70 8.61 -8.60
C LEU A 12 -9.37 8.25 -9.28
N ASN A 13 -9.41 7.84 -10.54
CA ASN A 13 -8.20 7.52 -11.32
C ASN A 13 -7.25 8.72 -11.48
N LYS A 14 -7.76 9.95 -11.57
CA LYS A 14 -6.93 11.16 -11.62
C LYS A 14 -6.30 11.44 -10.25
N LYS A 15 -7.06 11.23 -9.17
CA LYS A 15 -6.64 11.40 -7.79
C LYS A 15 -5.52 10.39 -7.46
N GLU A 16 -5.69 9.12 -7.82
CA GLU A 16 -4.68 8.05 -7.68
C GLU A 16 -3.40 8.34 -8.47
N LYS A 17 -3.49 8.76 -9.74
CA LYS A 17 -2.28 9.11 -10.53
C LYS A 17 -1.49 10.29 -9.96
N LYS A 18 -2.17 11.27 -9.36
CA LYS A 18 -1.49 12.37 -8.66
C LYS A 18 -0.81 11.86 -7.40
N HIS A 19 -1.47 10.96 -6.69
CA HIS A 19 -0.96 10.33 -5.49
C HIS A 19 0.29 9.47 -5.75
N GLU A 20 0.25 8.62 -6.77
CA GLU A 20 1.39 7.80 -7.19
C GLU A 20 2.62 8.65 -7.47
N ARG A 21 2.47 9.78 -8.19
CA ARG A 21 3.57 10.73 -8.41
C ARG A 21 4.08 11.37 -7.12
N TYR A 22 3.20 11.68 -6.19
CA TYR A 22 3.58 12.25 -4.90
C TYR A 22 4.44 11.26 -4.10
N VAL A 23 4.01 10.00 -3.99
CA VAL A 23 4.77 8.95 -3.31
C VAL A 23 6.12 8.71 -3.99
N VAL A 24 6.15 8.66 -5.33
CA VAL A 24 7.40 8.53 -6.10
C VAL A 24 8.37 9.68 -5.81
N ASN A 25 7.89 10.92 -5.77
CA ASN A 25 8.73 12.07 -5.43
C ASN A 25 9.27 11.97 -4.00
N LEU A 26 8.44 11.59 -3.03
CA LEU A 26 8.90 11.38 -1.64
C LEU A 26 9.98 10.30 -1.55
N LEU A 27 9.82 9.18 -2.27
CA LEU A 27 10.83 8.14 -2.31
C LEU A 27 12.16 8.64 -2.90
N LEU A 28 12.09 9.45 -3.97
CA LEU A 28 13.29 10.10 -4.54
C LEU A 28 13.94 11.06 -3.55
N ASP A 29 13.16 11.86 -2.81
CA ASP A 29 13.66 12.78 -1.79
C ASP A 29 14.29 12.04 -0.60
N MET A 30 13.83 10.82 -0.30
CA MET A 30 14.44 9.89 0.65
C MET A 30 15.71 9.20 0.10
N GLY A 31 16.17 9.58 -1.10
CA GLY A 31 17.37 9.03 -1.75
C GLY A 31 17.18 7.62 -2.31
N LYS A 32 15.95 7.20 -2.60
CA LYS A 32 15.66 5.91 -3.26
C LYS A 32 15.63 6.10 -4.76
N ASP A 33 16.18 5.14 -5.51
CA ASP A 33 16.01 5.12 -6.95
C ASP A 33 14.67 4.48 -7.30
N VAL A 34 13.80 5.20 -8.03
CA VAL A 34 12.46 4.72 -8.38
C VAL A 34 12.33 4.49 -9.88
N TYR A 35 11.93 3.29 -10.28
CA TYR A 35 11.71 2.89 -11.66
C TYR A 35 10.24 2.52 -11.86
N LEU A 36 9.47 3.41 -12.50
CA LEU A 36 8.06 3.15 -12.80
C LEU A 36 7.90 1.90 -13.70
N ASN A 37 6.84 1.13 -13.48
CA ASN A 37 6.52 -0.02 -14.33
C ASN A 37 5.47 0.38 -15.39
N PRO A 38 5.87 0.72 -16.64
CA PRO A 38 4.92 1.11 -17.67
C PRO A 38 4.00 -0.04 -18.11
N GLU A 39 4.36 -1.29 -17.84
CA GLU A 39 3.66 -2.51 -18.27
C GLU A 39 2.64 -3.04 -17.24
N ALA A 40 2.40 -2.33 -16.13
CA ALA A 40 1.42 -2.73 -15.10
C ALA A 40 -0.01 -2.96 -15.65
N LYS A 41 -0.28 -2.58 -16.90
CA LYS A 41 -1.58 -2.80 -17.57
C LYS A 41 -1.53 -3.99 -18.52
N GLY A 42 -1.76 -5.20 -18.02
CA GLY A 42 -2.09 -6.31 -18.93
C GLY A 42 -2.09 -7.72 -18.34
N LYS A 43 -1.07 -8.10 -17.55
CA LYS A 43 -0.95 -9.46 -16.98
C LYS A 43 -0.27 -9.41 -15.61
N SER A 44 -0.73 -10.23 -14.66
CA SER A 44 -0.08 -10.42 -13.35
C SER A 44 1.30 -11.08 -13.53
N PRO A 45 2.31 -10.72 -12.72
CA PRO A 45 2.28 -9.74 -11.62
C PRO A 45 2.24 -8.27 -12.09
N GLN A 46 1.38 -7.45 -11.46
CA GLN A 46 1.20 -6.02 -11.74
C GLN A 46 1.61 -5.23 -10.49
N TYR A 47 2.84 -4.73 -10.46
CA TYR A 47 3.34 -3.82 -9.43
C TYR A 47 3.53 -2.42 -10.04
N ASP A 48 3.42 -1.36 -9.23
CA ASP A 48 3.45 0.03 -9.70
C ASP A 48 4.86 0.49 -10.10
N PHE A 49 5.87 0.16 -9.29
CA PHE A 49 7.26 0.57 -9.53
C PHE A 49 8.27 -0.34 -8.84
N LYS A 50 9.56 -0.16 -9.17
CA LYS A 50 10.67 -0.77 -8.44
C LYS A 50 11.46 0.27 -7.66
N ILE A 51 11.87 -0.10 -6.45
CA ILE A 51 12.86 0.64 -5.66
C ILE A 51 14.23 0.00 -5.84
N ASN A 52 15.25 0.82 -6.09
CA ASN A 52 16.65 0.44 -6.28
C ASN A 52 16.87 -0.59 -7.40
N GLY A 53 15.93 -0.68 -8.35
CA GLY A 53 15.99 -1.62 -9.48
C GLY A 53 15.58 -3.07 -9.16
N TYR A 54 15.36 -3.40 -7.89
CA TYR A 54 15.12 -4.80 -7.45
C TYR A 54 13.76 -5.01 -6.81
N TYR A 55 13.39 -4.19 -5.81
CA TYR A 55 12.19 -4.41 -5.00
C TYR A 55 10.94 -3.98 -5.75
N LYS A 56 10.05 -4.92 -6.08
CA LYS A 56 8.74 -4.63 -6.66
C LYS A 56 7.84 -4.04 -5.59
N VAL A 57 7.33 -2.84 -5.84
CA VAL A 57 6.50 -2.10 -4.90
C VAL A 57 5.10 -1.95 -5.44
N GLU A 58 4.13 -2.22 -4.58
CA GLU A 58 2.73 -1.89 -4.80
C GLU A 58 2.30 -0.77 -3.85
N LEU A 59 1.71 0.28 -4.40
CA LEU A 59 1.13 1.39 -3.65
C LEU A 59 -0.37 1.16 -3.46
N LYS A 60 -0.80 1.16 -2.20
CA LYS A 60 -2.20 1.04 -1.81
C LYS A 60 -2.63 2.28 -1.04
N THR A 61 -3.51 3.07 -1.63
CA THR A 61 -4.05 4.26 -0.98
C THR A 61 -5.33 3.93 -0.21
N ALA A 62 -5.43 4.40 1.03
CA ALA A 62 -6.63 4.22 1.83
C ALA A 62 -7.71 5.25 1.46
N PHE A 63 -8.92 4.77 1.18
CA PHE A 63 -10.12 5.61 0.96
C PHE A 63 -11.29 5.13 1.84
N PRO A 64 -11.17 5.12 3.17
CA PRO A 64 -12.23 4.61 4.03
C PRO A 64 -13.42 5.57 4.08
N VAL A 65 -14.63 5.00 3.95
CA VAL A 65 -15.86 5.74 4.26
C VAL A 65 -15.83 6.20 5.71
N GLY A 66 -15.84 7.52 5.92
CA GLY A 66 -15.79 8.17 7.23
C GLY A 66 -14.40 8.64 7.67
N GLY A 67 -13.37 8.51 6.81
CA GLY A 67 -12.03 9.05 7.09
C GLY A 67 -11.26 8.30 8.19
N LYS A 68 -11.75 7.15 8.66
CA LYS A 68 -11.13 6.35 9.73
C LYS A 68 -10.53 5.07 9.20
N PHE A 69 -9.40 4.66 9.75
CA PHE A 69 -8.75 3.41 9.43
C PHE A 69 -9.71 2.22 9.53
N LYS A 70 -9.56 1.26 8.60
CA LYS A 70 -10.33 0.02 8.59
C LYS A 70 -9.41 -1.17 8.40
N LEU A 71 -9.24 -1.95 9.47
CA LEU A 71 -8.36 -3.10 9.50
C LEU A 71 -8.60 -4.11 8.37
N SER A 72 -9.87 -4.45 8.08
CA SER A 72 -10.20 -5.39 7.01
C SER A 72 -9.80 -4.86 5.63
N SER A 73 -10.14 -3.60 5.34
CA SER A 73 -9.80 -2.96 4.06
C SER A 73 -8.29 -2.85 3.85
N ALA A 74 -7.53 -2.48 4.89
CA ALA A 74 -6.08 -2.41 4.81
C ALA A 74 -5.46 -3.80 4.60
N PHE A 75 -5.89 -4.79 5.41
CA PHE A 75 -5.44 -6.16 5.29
C PHE A 75 -5.69 -6.75 3.90
N ASP A 76 -6.90 -6.60 3.35
CA ASP A 76 -7.26 -7.16 2.05
C ASP A 76 -6.47 -6.50 0.92
N ALA A 77 -6.27 -5.19 0.98
CA ALA A 77 -5.48 -4.45 -0.02
C ALA A 77 -4.01 -4.89 -0.01
N ILE A 78 -3.41 -4.99 1.17
CA ILE A 78 -2.00 -5.40 1.34
C ILE A 78 -1.81 -6.86 0.89
N LYS A 79 -2.69 -7.75 1.37
CA LYS A 79 -2.68 -9.16 0.99
C LYS A 79 -2.78 -9.32 -0.54
N TYR A 80 -3.65 -8.57 -1.20
CA TYR A 80 -3.77 -8.61 -2.66
C TYR A 80 -2.48 -8.18 -3.36
N GLY A 81 -1.83 -7.11 -2.86
CA GLY A 81 -0.52 -6.65 -3.34
C GLY A 81 0.55 -7.75 -3.30
N ILE A 82 0.60 -8.49 -2.20
CA ILE A 82 1.57 -9.58 -2.02
C ILE A 82 1.19 -10.79 -2.89
N GLU A 83 -0.02 -11.34 -2.72
CA GLU A 83 -0.38 -12.64 -3.30
C GLU A 83 -0.70 -12.61 -4.80
N LYS A 84 -1.26 -11.49 -5.30
CA LYS A 84 -1.78 -11.40 -6.68
C LYS A 84 -0.94 -10.50 -7.56
N GLN A 85 -0.34 -9.48 -6.97
CA GLN A 85 0.50 -8.52 -7.67
C GLN A 85 1.99 -8.84 -7.53
N GLY A 86 2.36 -9.76 -6.63
CA GLY A 86 3.73 -10.24 -6.48
C GLY A 86 4.68 -9.14 -6.03
N ALA A 87 4.18 -8.22 -5.20
CA ALA A 87 4.97 -7.16 -4.61
C ALA A 87 5.90 -7.73 -3.53
N ASP A 88 7.15 -7.28 -3.55
CA ASP A 88 8.10 -7.52 -2.47
C ASP A 88 7.83 -6.53 -1.32
N VAL A 89 7.38 -5.30 -1.67
CA VAL A 89 7.04 -4.24 -0.72
C VAL A 89 5.63 -3.73 -1.01
N VAL A 90 4.80 -3.57 0.03
CA VAL A 90 3.53 -2.83 -0.09
C VAL A 90 3.61 -1.55 0.73
N ILE A 91 3.39 -0.41 0.09
CA ILE A 91 3.18 0.88 0.76
C ILE A 91 1.68 1.08 0.93
N TYR A 92 1.19 1.08 2.17
CA TYR A 92 -0.18 1.43 2.50
C TYR A 92 -0.24 2.87 2.99
N ASP A 93 -0.74 3.77 2.16
CA ASP A 93 -0.71 5.22 2.41
C ASP A 93 -2.02 5.71 3.05
N LEU A 94 -1.90 6.18 4.30
CA LEU A 94 -2.97 6.81 5.08
C LEU A 94 -2.95 8.35 4.98
N THR A 95 -1.85 8.94 4.51
CA THR A 95 -1.62 10.39 4.46
C THR A 95 -2.51 11.08 3.44
N PHE A 96 -2.87 10.39 2.36
CA PHE A 96 -3.50 11.03 1.21
C PHE A 96 -4.90 11.58 1.47
N ASP A 97 -5.68 10.86 2.27
CA ASP A 97 -7.03 11.25 2.66
C ASP A 97 -7.10 11.66 4.14
N ASN A 98 -5.92 11.92 4.75
CA ASN A 98 -5.76 12.20 6.19
C ASN A 98 -6.54 11.20 7.06
N VAL A 99 -6.32 9.91 6.81
CA VAL A 99 -7.06 8.86 7.50
C VAL A 99 -6.69 8.85 8.98
N GLU A 100 -7.69 9.03 9.84
CA GLU A 100 -7.56 8.90 11.30
C GLU A 100 -7.26 7.45 11.67
N PHE A 101 -6.27 7.24 12.53
CA PHE A 101 -5.87 5.93 13.03
C PHE A 101 -5.44 6.01 14.48
N GLU A 102 -5.48 4.89 15.18
CA GLU A 102 -4.80 4.71 16.47
C GLU A 102 -3.57 3.81 16.31
N LEU A 103 -2.58 3.91 17.20
CA LEU A 103 -1.44 3.00 17.19
C LEU A 103 -1.87 1.52 17.31
N THR A 104 -2.95 1.27 18.05
CA THR A 104 -3.58 -0.06 18.18
C THR A 104 -4.07 -0.62 16.85
N ASP A 105 -4.54 0.22 15.92
CA ASP A 105 -4.93 -0.20 14.57
C ASP A 105 -3.74 -0.75 13.78
N ILE A 106 -2.61 -0.05 13.87
CA ILE A 106 -1.34 -0.38 13.20
C ILE A 106 -0.79 -1.70 13.76
N ILE A 107 -0.82 -1.88 15.09
CA ILE A 107 -0.39 -3.12 15.77
C ILE A 107 -1.30 -4.31 15.38
N ASN A 108 -2.62 -4.09 15.36
CA ASN A 108 -3.58 -5.11 14.95
C ASN A 108 -3.41 -5.52 13.49
N LEU A 109 -3.10 -4.57 12.60
CA LEU A 109 -2.79 -4.84 11.20
C LEU A 109 -1.52 -5.69 11.07
N SER A 110 -0.44 -5.31 11.74
CA SER A 110 0.82 -6.06 11.76
C SER A 110 0.60 -7.51 12.21
N SER A 111 -0.07 -7.69 13.35
CA SER A 111 -0.33 -9.01 13.94
C SER A 111 -1.19 -9.88 13.01
N LYS A 112 -2.20 -9.29 12.38
CA LYS A 112 -3.09 -9.99 11.45
C LYS A 112 -2.36 -10.41 10.16
N LEU A 113 -1.48 -9.56 9.62
CA LEU A 113 -0.66 -9.89 8.46
C LEU A 113 0.32 -11.03 8.77
N TYR A 114 1.04 -10.93 9.89
CA TYR A 114 1.97 -11.98 10.34
C TYR A 114 1.25 -13.33 10.47
N ASN A 115 0.18 -13.41 11.26
CA ASN A 115 -0.58 -14.65 11.47
C ASN A 115 -1.15 -15.21 10.16
N TYR A 116 -1.47 -14.34 9.19
CA TYR A 116 -1.93 -14.81 7.90
C TYR A 116 -0.80 -15.42 7.06
N PHE A 117 0.39 -14.83 7.07
CA PHE A 117 1.49 -15.22 6.19
C PHE A 117 2.51 -16.18 6.80
N GLU A 118 2.50 -16.43 8.11
CA GLU A 118 3.54 -17.21 8.81
C GLU A 118 3.83 -18.59 8.18
N ASP A 119 2.80 -19.28 7.67
CA ASP A 119 2.92 -20.60 7.04
C ASP A 119 2.88 -20.56 5.50
N LYS A 120 3.02 -19.37 4.89
CA LYS A 120 2.90 -19.18 3.45
C LYS A 120 4.26 -18.90 2.81
N PRO A 121 4.46 -19.27 1.52
CA PRO A 121 5.74 -19.08 0.84
C PRO A 121 5.95 -17.65 0.33
N PHE A 122 5.50 -16.64 1.08
CA PHE A 122 5.65 -15.23 0.72
C PHE A 122 6.66 -14.56 1.66
N ARG A 123 7.60 -13.81 1.07
CA ARG A 123 8.39 -12.81 1.78
C ARG A 123 7.85 -11.45 1.42
N TYR A 124 7.71 -10.56 2.40
CA TYR A 124 7.14 -9.25 2.18
C TYR A 124 7.67 -8.23 3.18
N ASP A 125 7.73 -6.98 2.74
CA ASP A 125 7.84 -5.81 3.59
C ASP A 125 6.56 -4.97 3.43
N VAL A 126 6.01 -4.46 4.53
CA VAL A 126 4.87 -3.55 4.53
C VAL A 126 5.27 -2.25 5.20
N GLN A 127 5.01 -1.14 4.52
CA GLN A 127 5.16 0.21 5.06
C GLN A 127 3.79 0.83 5.21
N VAL A 128 3.42 1.27 6.41
CA VAL A 128 2.21 2.08 6.62
C VAL A 128 2.65 3.52 6.79
N TRP A 129 2.31 4.36 5.81
CA TRP A 129 2.68 5.76 5.81
C TRP A 129 1.58 6.58 6.46
N THR A 130 1.92 7.30 7.52
CA THR A 130 1.01 8.17 8.26
C THR A 130 1.55 9.59 8.36
N ASN A 131 0.73 10.51 8.86
CA ASN A 131 1.17 11.87 9.19
C ASN A 131 2.11 11.92 10.42
N GLU A 132 2.22 10.83 11.18
CA GLU A 132 3.10 10.72 12.35
C GLU A 132 4.44 10.03 12.03
N GLY A 133 4.54 9.35 10.89
CA GLY A 133 5.75 8.66 10.45
C GLY A 133 5.45 7.46 9.56
N ILE A 134 6.46 6.59 9.37
CA ILE A 134 6.33 5.35 8.61
C ILE A 134 6.51 4.17 9.58
N TYR A 135 5.50 3.30 9.65
CA TYR A 135 5.57 2.05 10.39
C TYR A 135 5.98 0.92 9.45
N PHE A 136 6.93 0.09 9.90
CA PHE A 136 7.47 -1.02 9.11
C PHE A 136 7.07 -2.35 9.73
N PHE A 137 6.57 -3.26 8.91
CA PHE A 137 6.35 -4.67 9.24
C PHE A 137 7.00 -5.53 8.17
N ASP A 138 7.39 -6.73 8.54
CA ASP A 138 7.92 -7.72 7.62
C ASP A 138 7.37 -9.10 7.98
N ASP A 139 7.88 -10.12 7.30
CA ASP A 139 7.53 -11.53 7.53
C ASP A 139 8.07 -12.09 8.87
N ARG A 140 8.79 -11.29 9.66
CA ARG A 140 9.27 -11.67 10.98
C ARG A 140 8.21 -11.36 12.04
N LYS A 141 8.23 -12.16 13.11
CA LYS A 141 7.28 -12.03 14.22
C LYS A 141 7.31 -10.61 14.80
N PRO A 142 6.15 -9.93 14.94
CA PRO A 142 6.08 -8.62 15.57
C PRO A 142 6.65 -8.67 16.99
N VAL A 143 7.58 -7.78 17.31
CA VAL A 143 8.07 -7.59 18.68
C VAL A 143 7.09 -6.64 19.38
N ILE A 144 6.30 -7.17 20.31
CA ILE A 144 5.49 -6.34 21.21
C ILE A 144 6.46 -5.80 22.27
N ILE A 145 6.73 -4.50 22.24
CA ILE A 145 7.58 -3.78 23.21
C ILE A 145 6.70 -3.23 24.33
#